data_AF-A0AAV4RB14-F1
#
_entry.id   AF-A0AAV4RB14-F1
#
_cell.length_a   1.000
_cell.length_b   1.000
_cell.length_c   1.000
_cell.angle_alpha   90.00
_cell.angle_beta   90.00
_cell.angle_gamma   90.00
#
_symmetry.space_group_name_H-M   'P 1'
#
loop_
_entity.id
_entity.type
_entity.pdbx_description
1 polymer ?
#
loop_
_entity_poly.entity_id
_entity_poly.type
_entity_poly.pdbx_seq_one_letter_code
_entity_poly.pdbx_strand_id
1 'polypeptide(L)'
;MPFKEETFTFIWKIENFNFSTKRFGESIISPCFKLQSMDKTNWYLKCYPRGVRNRFFIVIKLHRGEDSGPETIDIGFKAYVIAFDGSFPFIEETDSIYLQKGNEIKIIRELRDTFLNRPRILSNGDTF
;
A
#
# COMPACT_ATOMS: atom_id res chain seq x y z
N MET A 1 -8.84 20.07 25.56
CA MET A 1 -7.57 19.30 25.43
C MET A 1 -7.34 19.09 23.95
N PRO A 2 -6.18 19.43 23.37
CA PRO A 2 -5.94 19.12 21.97
C PRO A 2 -5.81 17.59 21.82
N PHE A 3 -6.54 17.00 20.87
CA PHE A 3 -6.32 15.62 20.46
C PHE A 3 -4.90 15.54 19.89
N LYS A 4 -4.05 14.70 20.48
CA LYS A 4 -2.74 14.39 19.91
C LYS A 4 -3.00 13.46 18.73
N GLU A 5 -2.78 13.93 17.52
CA GLU A 5 -2.79 13.07 16.33
C GLU A 5 -1.63 12.08 16.45
N GLU A 6 -1.97 10.81 16.70
CA GLU A 6 -0.98 9.75 16.79
C GLU A 6 -0.71 9.19 15.39
N THR A 7 0.41 9.60 14.82
CA THR A 7 0.86 9.14 13.50
C THR A 7 1.65 7.84 13.60
N PHE A 8 1.42 6.93 12.67
CA PHE A 8 2.18 5.69 12.54
C PHE A 8 2.72 5.53 11.11
N THR A 9 3.89 4.91 10.98
CA THR A 9 4.48 4.60 9.68
C THR A 9 4.73 3.11 9.55
N PHE A 10 4.21 2.51 8.48
CA PHE A 10 4.45 1.13 8.10
C PHE A 10 5.24 1.09 6.79
N ILE A 11 6.35 0.35 6.77
CA ILE A 11 7.13 0.12 5.55
C ILE A 11 7.08 -1.36 5.23
N TRP A 12 6.65 -1.69 4.00
CA TRP A 12 6.57 -3.06 3.52
C TRP A 12 7.41 -3.26 2.26
N LYS A 13 8.45 -4.08 2.37
CA LYS A 13 9.29 -4.50 1.25
C LYS A 13 8.77 -5.84 0.71
N ILE A 14 8.50 -5.90 -0.59
CA ILE A 14 8.18 -7.16 -1.30
C ILE A 14 9.39 -7.55 -2.14
N GLU A 15 10.05 -8.63 -1.76
CA GLU A 15 11.19 -9.16 -2.51
C GLU A 15 10.72 -9.97 -3.72
N ASN A 16 11.52 -9.98 -4.78
CA ASN A 16 11.25 -10.74 -5.99
C ASN A 16 9.86 -10.48 -6.59
N PHE A 17 9.36 -9.22 -6.50
CA PHE A 17 8.02 -8.84 -6.95
C PHE A 17 7.70 -9.27 -8.38
N ASN A 18 8.68 -9.14 -9.29
CA ASN A 18 8.54 -9.55 -10.70
C ASN A 18 8.31 -11.05 -10.89
N PHE A 19 8.76 -11.87 -9.94
CA PHE A 19 8.59 -13.32 -9.95
C PHE A 19 7.31 -13.77 -9.23
N SER A 20 6.44 -12.84 -8.84
CA SER A 20 5.19 -13.18 -8.17
C SER A 20 4.33 -14.13 -9.02
N THR A 21 4.02 -15.28 -8.43
CA THR A 21 3.16 -16.33 -9.00
C THR A 21 1.68 -16.02 -8.84
N LYS A 22 1.32 -14.89 -8.20
CA LYS A 22 -0.07 -14.47 -8.00
C LYS A 22 -0.78 -14.27 -9.33
N ARG A 23 -2.00 -14.79 -9.43
CA ARG A 23 -2.90 -14.66 -10.57
C ARG A 23 -3.69 -13.34 -10.50
N PHE A 24 -4.43 -13.03 -11.56
CA PHE A 24 -5.40 -11.93 -11.55
C PHE A 24 -6.39 -12.10 -10.39
N GLY A 25 -6.61 -11.05 -9.60
CA GLY A 25 -7.46 -11.09 -8.42
C GLY A 25 -6.80 -11.65 -7.16
N GLU A 26 -5.62 -12.25 -7.24
CA GLU A 26 -4.88 -12.72 -6.07
C GLU A 26 -3.95 -11.64 -5.51
N SER A 27 -3.83 -11.61 -4.18
CA SER A 27 -2.97 -10.66 -3.48
C SER A 27 -1.77 -11.32 -2.80
N ILE A 28 -0.73 -10.52 -2.65
CA ILE A 28 0.31 -10.66 -1.63
C ILE A 28 -0.19 -9.86 -0.43
N ILE A 29 -0.12 -10.44 0.77
CA ILE A 29 -0.59 -9.84 2.01
C ILE A 29 0.65 -9.46 2.84
N SER A 30 0.68 -8.23 3.37
CA SER A 30 1.75 -7.82 4.28
C SER A 30 1.63 -8.49 5.64
N PRO A 31 2.67 -8.46 6.48
CA PRO A 31 2.49 -8.65 7.92
C PRO A 31 1.41 -7.73 8.46
N CYS A 32 0.63 -8.23 9.41
CA CYS A 32 -0.35 -7.43 10.14
C CYS A 32 0.38 -6.50 11.12
N PHE A 33 -0.03 -5.23 11.17
CA PHE A 33 0.46 -4.26 12.14
C PHE A 33 -0.70 -3.79 13.01
N LYS A 34 -0.46 -3.79 14.33
CA LYS A 34 -1.44 -3.41 15.34
C LYS A 34 -1.11 -2.04 15.89
N LEU A 35 -2.11 -1.17 15.94
CA LEU A 35 -1.96 0.19 16.42
C LEU A 35 -2.68 0.31 17.76
N GLN A 36 -1.92 0.19 18.85
CA GLN A 36 -2.49 0.34 20.19
C GLN A 36 -3.04 1.75 20.42
N SER A 37 -2.35 2.74 19.87
CA SER A 37 -2.70 4.15 19.78
C SER A 37 -4.04 4.41 19.10
N MET A 38 -4.32 3.69 18.03
CA MET A 38 -5.57 3.82 17.26
C MET A 38 -6.56 2.75 17.69
N ASP A 39 -6.94 2.76 18.97
CA ASP A 39 -7.96 1.87 19.54
C ASP A 39 -7.71 0.36 19.35
N LYS A 40 -6.45 -0.07 19.39
CA LYS A 40 -6.05 -1.48 19.23
C LYS A 40 -6.50 -2.08 17.89
N THR A 41 -6.55 -1.25 16.84
CA THR A 41 -6.95 -1.68 15.50
C THR A 41 -5.88 -2.51 14.79
N ASN A 42 -6.32 -3.43 13.93
CA ASN A 42 -5.46 -4.33 13.18
C ASN A 42 -5.49 -3.98 11.70
N TRP A 43 -4.32 -3.88 11.08
CA TRP A 43 -4.18 -3.40 9.72
C TRP A 43 -3.19 -4.25 8.93
N TYR A 44 -3.42 -4.33 7.62
CA TYR A 44 -2.46 -4.92 6.71
C TYR A 44 -2.69 -4.40 5.28
N LEU A 45 -1.68 -4.55 4.44
CA LEU A 45 -1.76 -4.20 3.03
C LEU A 45 -2.02 -5.43 2.18
N LYS A 46 -2.84 -5.26 1.14
CA LYS A 46 -3.00 -6.24 0.06
C LYS A 46 -2.45 -5.62 -1.23
N CYS A 47 -1.38 -6.20 -1.76
CA CYS A 47 -0.88 -5.86 -3.09
C CYS A 47 -1.41 -6.88 -4.10
N TYR A 48 -2.02 -6.42 -5.19
CA TYR A 48 -2.50 -7.23 -6.30
C TYR A 48 -1.61 -6.97 -7.52
N PRO A 49 -0.55 -7.79 -7.74
CA PRO A 49 0.46 -7.53 -8.78
C PRO A 49 -0.09 -7.62 -10.20
N ARG A 50 -1.24 -8.29 -10.36
CA ARG A 50 -1.95 -8.46 -11.63
C ARG A 50 -3.34 -7.83 -11.58
N GLY A 51 -3.58 -6.92 -10.64
CA GLY A 51 -4.85 -6.20 -10.52
C GLY A 51 -5.99 -7.03 -9.96
N VAL A 52 -7.11 -6.34 -9.70
CA VAL A 52 -8.34 -6.91 -9.12
C VAL A 52 -9.49 -6.95 -10.12
N ARG A 53 -9.71 -5.82 -10.81
CA ARG A 53 -10.77 -5.66 -11.82
C ARG A 53 -10.22 -5.47 -13.23
N ASN A 54 -8.97 -5.01 -13.34
CA ASN A 54 -8.29 -4.79 -14.60
C ASN A 54 -6.85 -5.32 -14.48
N ARG A 55 -6.48 -6.23 -15.38
CA ARG A 55 -5.19 -6.94 -15.39
C ARG A 55 -3.98 -6.07 -15.72
N PHE A 56 -4.23 -4.89 -16.29
CA PHE A 56 -3.19 -3.93 -16.65
C PHE A 56 -2.78 -3.02 -15.50
N PHE A 57 -3.37 -3.18 -14.31
CA PHE A 57 -3.06 -2.34 -13.16
C PHE A 57 -2.44 -3.16 -12.03
N ILE A 58 -1.50 -2.55 -11.31
CA ILE A 58 -1.14 -2.96 -9.96
C ILE A 58 -2.03 -2.17 -9.00
N VAL A 59 -2.54 -2.85 -7.98
CA VAL A 59 -3.42 -2.24 -6.99
C VAL A 59 -2.89 -2.56 -5.60
N ILE A 60 -2.75 -1.55 -4.75
CA ILE A 60 -2.45 -1.72 -3.32
C ILE A 60 -3.64 -1.18 -2.54
N LYS A 61 -4.10 -1.97 -1.57
CA LYS A 61 -5.19 -1.62 -0.68
C LYS A 61 -4.73 -1.68 0.77
N LEU A 62 -5.20 -0.74 1.57
CA LEU A 62 -5.14 -0.80 3.03
C LEU A 62 -6.40 -1.51 3.52
N HIS A 63 -6.22 -2.55 4.31
CA HIS A 63 -7.30 -3.34 4.88
C HIS A 63 -7.32 -3.18 6.39
N ARG A 64 -8.50 -2.94 6.95
CA ARG A 64 -8.74 -3.00 8.38
C ARG A 64 -9.25 -4.40 8.73
N GLY A 65 -8.45 -5.13 9.49
CA GLY A 65 -8.80 -6.48 9.94
C GLY A 65 -9.88 -6.48 11.02
N GLU A 66 -10.26 -7.68 11.45
CA GLU A 66 -11.04 -7.85 12.68
C GLU A 66 -10.17 -7.44 13.88
N ASP A 67 -10.72 -6.61 14.75
CA ASP A 67 -10.03 -6.07 15.91
C ASP A 67 -10.99 -5.73 17.06
N SER A 68 -10.43 -5.41 18.22
CA SER A 68 -11.19 -5.03 19.42
C SER A 68 -11.54 -3.54 19.48
N GLY A 69 -11.24 -2.77 18.43
CA GLY A 69 -11.49 -1.33 18.37
C GLY A 69 -12.96 -0.98 18.09
N PRO A 70 -13.29 0.29 17.81
CA PRO A 70 -14.64 0.72 17.44
C PRO A 70 -15.07 0.18 16.08
N GLU A 71 -16.36 0.09 15.78
CA GLU A 71 -16.83 -0.44 14.48
C GLU A 71 -16.27 0.34 13.29
N THR A 72 -16.24 1.67 13.40
CA THR A 72 -15.70 2.59 12.40
C THR A 72 -14.62 3.44 13.03
N ILE A 73 -13.57 3.77 12.27
CA ILE A 73 -12.51 4.70 12.66
C ILE A 73 -12.32 5.73 11.54
N ASP A 74 -12.09 6.99 11.93
CA ASP A 74 -11.67 8.03 11.00
C ASP A 74 -10.14 8.08 10.95
N ILE A 75 -9.58 8.00 9.75
CA ILE A 75 -8.12 8.04 9.54
C ILE A 75 -7.75 9.04 8.45
N GLY A 76 -6.68 9.80 8.69
CA GLY A 76 -5.88 10.39 7.62
C GLY A 76 -4.74 9.44 7.26
N PHE A 77 -4.32 9.40 6.01
CA PHE A 77 -3.13 8.65 5.62
C PHE A 77 -2.38 9.31 4.47
N LYS A 78 -1.09 8.96 4.41
CA LYS A 78 -0.24 9.21 3.26
C LYS A 78 0.49 7.94 2.87
N ALA A 79 0.30 7.50 1.64
CA ALA A 79 0.85 6.27 1.10
C ALA A 79 1.81 6.58 -0.04
N TYR A 80 2.91 5.83 -0.10
CA TYR A 80 3.93 5.99 -1.13
C TYR A 80 4.43 4.63 -1.62
N VAL A 81 4.81 4.56 -2.89
CA VAL A 81 5.75 3.54 -3.36
C VAL A 81 7.14 4.12 -3.33
N ILE A 82 8.08 3.37 -2.74
CA ILE A 82 9.49 3.76 -2.67
C ILE A 82 10.21 3.06 -3.82
N ALA A 83 10.77 3.82 -4.74
CA ALA A 83 11.60 3.30 -5.81
C ALA A 83 13.01 2.96 -5.30
N PHE A 84 13.76 2.17 -6.06
CA PHE A 84 15.12 1.76 -5.69
C PHE A 84 16.08 2.96 -5.53
N ASP A 85 15.86 4.04 -6.29
CA ASP A 85 16.61 5.29 -6.20
C ASP A 85 16.21 6.17 -5.00
N GLY A 86 15.29 5.70 -4.15
CA GLY A 86 14.77 6.44 -2.99
C GLY A 86 13.69 7.46 -3.33
N SER A 87 13.29 7.60 -4.59
CA SER A 87 12.19 8.49 -4.98
C SER A 87 10.82 7.90 -4.60
N PHE A 88 9.79 8.76 -4.59
CA PHE A 88 8.40 8.40 -4.29
C PHE A 88 7.52 8.57 -5.55
N PRO A 89 7.60 7.67 -6.55
CA PRO A 89 6.86 7.76 -7.81
C PRO A 89 5.35 7.93 -7.69
N PHE A 90 4.76 7.31 -6.68
CA PHE A 90 3.33 7.17 -6.53
C PHE A 90 2.99 7.57 -5.10
N ILE A 91 2.15 8.58 -4.96
CA ILE A 91 1.75 9.17 -3.69
C ILE A 91 0.24 9.31 -3.67
N GLU A 92 -0.38 8.89 -2.59
CA GLU A 92 -1.79 9.13 -2.29
C GLU A 92 -1.89 9.70 -0.88
N GLU A 93 -2.71 10.73 -0.70
CA GLU A 93 -2.91 11.38 0.58
C GLU A 93 -4.39 11.70 0.78
N THR A 94 -4.89 11.47 1.99
CA THR A 94 -6.23 11.88 2.41
C THR A 94 -6.17 12.32 3.86
N ASP A 95 -6.88 13.39 4.18
CA ASP A 95 -6.92 13.94 5.54
C ASP A 95 -7.88 13.17 6.45
N SER A 96 -8.96 12.63 5.89
CA SER A 96 -9.99 11.89 6.62
C SER A 96 -10.72 10.90 5.72
N ILE A 97 -10.90 9.68 6.22
CA ILE A 97 -11.75 8.65 5.65
C ILE A 97 -12.24 7.73 6.76
N TYR A 98 -13.54 7.44 6.74
CA TYR A 98 -14.14 6.48 7.66
C TYR A 98 -13.95 5.06 7.14
N LEU A 99 -13.35 4.19 7.95
CA LEU A 99 -13.16 2.78 7.62
C LEU A 99 -13.73 1.85 8.69
N GLN A 100 -14.62 0.97 8.24
CA GLN A 100 -15.21 -0.08 9.05
C GLN A 100 -14.29 -1.30 9.17
N LYS A 101 -14.51 -2.11 10.21
CA LYS A 101 -13.84 -3.41 10.35
C LYS A 101 -14.17 -4.32 9.17
N GLY A 102 -13.19 -5.12 8.77
CA GLY A 102 -13.32 -6.02 7.62
C GLY A 102 -13.32 -5.34 6.25
N ASN A 103 -13.33 -4.00 6.20
CA ASN A 103 -13.31 -3.25 4.95
C ASN A 103 -11.89 -2.85 4.52
N GLU A 104 -11.79 -2.44 3.27
CA GLU A 104 -10.55 -2.03 2.63
C GLU A 104 -10.74 -0.80 1.76
N ILE A 105 -9.68 0.00 1.66
CA ILE A 105 -9.59 1.15 0.77
C ILE A 105 -8.42 0.96 -0.18
N LYS A 106 -8.60 1.43 -1.42
CA LYS A 106 -7.55 1.43 -2.41
C LYS A 106 -6.69 2.67 -2.18
N ILE A 107 -5.40 2.46 -1.96
CA ILE A 107 -4.43 3.53 -1.70
C ILE A 107 -3.50 3.78 -2.88
N ILE A 108 -3.25 2.77 -3.73
CA ILE A 108 -2.46 2.94 -4.96
C ILE A 108 -3.11 2.13 -6.09
N ARG A 109 -3.19 2.74 -7.28
CA ARG A 109 -3.58 2.05 -8.51
C ARG A 109 -2.86 2.64 -9.70
N GLU A 110 -1.94 1.86 -10.25
CA GLU A 110 -1.08 2.31 -11.34
C GLU A 110 -1.07 1.31 -12.47
N LEU A 111 -0.86 1.80 -13.70
CA LEU A 111 -0.61 0.93 -14.84
C LEU A 111 0.62 0.08 -14.55
N ARG A 112 0.50 -1.22 -14.77
CA ARG A 112 1.53 -2.20 -14.44
C ARG A 112 2.83 -1.89 -15.18
N ASP A 113 2.73 -1.50 -16.45
CA ASP A 113 3.91 -1.15 -17.23
C ASP A 113 4.55 0.14 -16.71
N THR A 114 3.79 1.16 -16.32
CA THR A 114 4.33 2.37 -15.68
C THR A 114 4.99 2.06 -14.34
N PHE A 115 4.40 1.17 -13.56
CA PHE A 115 4.89 0.77 -12.25
C PHE A 115 6.18 -0.06 -12.34
N LEU A 116 6.29 -0.95 -13.33
CA LEU A 116 7.45 -1.82 -13.51
C LEU A 116 8.55 -1.20 -14.36
N ASN A 117 8.20 -0.42 -15.39
CA ASN A 117 9.11 0.12 -16.38
C ASN A 117 9.40 1.60 -16.14
N ARG A 118 9.88 1.93 -14.94
CA ARG A 118 10.74 3.11 -14.87
C ARG A 118 12.03 2.82 -15.64
N PRO A 119 12.52 3.76 -16.46
CA PRO A 119 13.79 3.56 -17.13
C PRO A 119 14.82 3.30 -16.03
N ARG A 120 15.56 2.19 -16.16
CA ARG A 120 16.96 2.24 -15.76
C ARG A 120 17.45 3.53 -16.41
N ILE A 121 17.81 4.54 -15.62
CA ILE A 121 18.70 5.55 -16.15
C ILE A 121 19.91 4.72 -16.54
N LEU A 122 20.02 4.38 -17.83
CA LEU A 122 21.26 3.86 -18.38
C LEU A 122 22.25 4.96 -18.04
N SER A 123 23.08 4.73 -17.04
CA SER A 123 24.29 5.52 -16.91
C SER A 123 24.99 5.44 -18.27
N ASN A 124 25.47 6.58 -18.77
CA ASN A 124 26.14 6.72 -20.06
C ASN A 124 27.44 5.88 -20.23
N GLY A 125 27.59 4.77 -19.50
CA GLY A 125 28.71 3.82 -19.58
C GLY A 125 28.35 2.43 -20.08
N ASP A 126 27.07 2.10 -20.25
CA ASP A 126 26.66 0.78 -20.77
C ASP A 126 26.43 0.84 -22.29
N THR A 127 27.51 0.95 -23.04
CA THR A 127 27.55 0.57 -24.47
C THR A 127 28.14 -0.84 -24.57
N PHE A 128 27.39 -1.74 -25.20
CA PHE A 128 27.82 -3.08 -25.62
C PHE A 128 28.94 -3.01 -26.67
#